data_AF-A0A7T8QWQ8-F1
#
_entry.id   AF-A0A7T8QWQ8-F1
#
_cell.length_a   1.000
_cell.length_b   1.000
_cell.length_c   1.000
_cell.angle_alpha   90.00
_cell.angle_beta   90.00
_cell.angle_gamma   90.00
#
_symmetry.space_group_name_H-M   'P 1'
#
loop_
_entity.id
_entity.type
_entity.pdbx_description
1 polymer ?
#
loop_
_entity_poly.entity_id
_entity_poly.type
_entity_poly.pdbx_seq_one_letter_code
_entity_poly.pdbx_strand_id
1 'polypeptide(L)'
;MSPDDINALIDGNAQPLTDADLAEMTKPQSGDEREEGEEDTRDEEEEDTRDEEEELTLGRLATMVRMATELKRVAEEWDPLMSRSLQFSNVIDGGMSVYKDLFAKKKKERQQLPITMFFSRTNTPAPRASEEESTAERSQGAAAQSEEQ
;
A
#
# COMPACT_ATOMS: atom_id res chain seq x y z
N MET A 1 19.85 -29.90 -47.19
CA MET A 1 20.20 -29.91 -45.76
C MET A 1 20.76 -31.27 -45.45
N SER A 2 22.05 -31.45 -45.73
CA SER A 2 22.87 -32.58 -45.33
C SER A 2 23.25 -32.42 -43.84
N PRO A 3 23.46 -33.50 -43.08
CA PRO A 3 24.06 -33.41 -41.75
C PRO A 3 25.41 -32.66 -41.73
N ASP A 4 26.17 -32.68 -42.83
CA ASP A 4 27.40 -31.88 -42.97
C ASP A 4 27.12 -30.37 -43.00
N ASP A 5 25.98 -29.95 -43.54
CA ASP A 5 25.55 -28.54 -43.56
C ASP A 5 25.27 -28.04 -42.13
N ILE A 6 24.79 -28.93 -41.25
CA ILE A 6 24.49 -28.62 -39.84
C ILE A 6 25.79 -28.49 -39.05
N ASN A 7 26.74 -29.41 -39.25
CA ASN A 7 28.03 -29.37 -38.57
C ASN A 7 28.86 -28.15 -38.99
N ALA A 8 28.85 -27.78 -40.27
CA ALA A 8 29.51 -26.56 -40.76
C ALA A 8 28.94 -25.29 -40.11
N LEU A 9 27.64 -25.27 -39.78
CA LEU A 9 27.00 -24.14 -39.10
C LEU A 9 27.39 -24.04 -37.62
N ILE A 10 27.56 -25.19 -36.96
CA ILE A 10 27.97 -25.27 -35.55
C ILE A 10 29.44 -24.87 -35.41
N ASP A 11 30.30 -25.35 -36.30
CA ASP A 11 31.74 -25.06 -36.28
C ASP A 11 32.05 -23.61 -36.67
N GLY A 12 31.26 -23.00 -37.56
CA GLY A 12 31.41 -21.59 -37.94
C GLY A 12 31.11 -20.59 -36.83
N ASN A 13 30.32 -20.98 -35.83
CA ASN A 13 29.90 -20.13 -34.71
C ASN A 13 30.57 -20.50 -33.37
N ALA A 14 31.57 -21.40 -33.39
CA ALA A 14 32.30 -21.84 -32.20
C ALA A 14 33.34 -20.82 -31.68
N GLN A 15 33.29 -19.56 -32.11
CA GLN A 15 34.16 -18.52 -31.56
C GLN A 15 33.76 -18.22 -30.10
N PRO A 16 34.68 -18.38 -29.13
CA PRO A 16 34.41 -17.95 -27.76
C PRO A 16 34.17 -16.45 -27.75
N LEU A 17 33.10 -16.01 -27.08
CA LEU A 17 32.83 -14.59 -26.85
C LEU A 17 34.06 -13.96 -26.20
N THR A 18 34.56 -12.88 -26.79
CA THR A 18 35.72 -12.18 -26.24
C THR A 18 35.26 -11.18 -25.18
N ASP A 19 36.12 -10.87 -24.22
CA ASP A 19 35.81 -9.89 -23.17
C ASP A 19 35.44 -8.50 -23.75
N ALA A 20 35.89 -8.20 -24.97
CA ALA A 20 35.53 -6.99 -25.70
C ALA A 20 34.05 -6.99 -26.14
N ASP A 21 33.54 -8.13 -26.61
CA ASP A 21 32.13 -8.29 -27.01
C ASP A 21 31.20 -8.16 -25.80
N LEU A 22 31.62 -8.70 -24.65
CA LEU A 22 30.89 -8.60 -23.39
C LEU A 22 30.82 -7.15 -22.88
N ALA A 23 31.93 -6.42 -23.00
CA ALA A 23 32.01 -5.01 -22.65
C ALA A 23 31.11 -4.13 -23.53
N GLU A 24 30.97 -4.46 -24.82
CA GLU A 24 30.09 -3.76 -25.75
C GLU A 24 28.61 -3.92 -25.36
N MET A 25 28.16 -5.12 -24.95
CA MET A 25 26.80 -5.36 -24.47
C MET A 25 26.46 -4.59 -23.18
N THR A 26 27.48 -4.33 -22.34
CA THR A 26 27.31 -3.57 -21.11
C THR A 26 27.42 -2.06 -21.30
N LYS A 27 27.63 -1.57 -22.53
CA LYS A 27 27.74 -0.14 -22.79
C LYS A 27 26.34 0.49 -22.73
N PRO A 28 26.05 1.37 -21.76
CA PRO A 28 24.77 2.07 -21.73
C PRO A 28 24.68 2.95 -22.99
N GLN A 29 23.59 2.79 -23.73
CA GLN A 29 23.26 3.62 -24.89
C GLN A 29 22.94 5.03 -24.38
N SER A 30 23.96 5.86 -24.19
CA SER A 30 23.78 7.26 -23.77
C SER A 30 23.25 8.05 -24.97
N GLY A 31 21.95 8.38 -24.94
CA GLY A 31 21.32 9.16 -26.01
C GLY A 31 19.81 9.36 -25.82
N ASP A 32 19.45 9.94 -24.68
CA ASP A 32 18.43 11.00 -24.48
C ASP A 32 16.92 10.79 -24.77
N GLU A 33 16.14 11.30 -23.80
CA GLU A 33 14.75 11.80 -23.77
C GLU A 33 13.52 10.89 -24.02
N ARG A 34 12.79 10.66 -22.91
CA ARG A 34 11.37 11.04 -22.68
C ARG A 34 10.30 9.93 -22.64
N GLU A 35 9.72 9.84 -21.43
CA GLU A 35 8.33 9.55 -21.01
C GLU A 35 7.59 8.34 -21.62
N GLU A 36 7.20 7.37 -20.80
CA GLU A 36 5.86 7.27 -20.18
C GLU A 36 5.67 5.89 -19.49
N GLY A 37 5.09 5.90 -18.28
CA GLY A 37 4.67 4.71 -17.52
C GLY A 37 5.77 4.18 -16.61
N GLU A 38 5.66 4.18 -15.28
CA GLU A 38 4.48 3.89 -14.47
C GLU A 38 4.45 4.79 -13.23
N GLU A 39 3.31 5.44 -13.07
CA GLU A 39 2.83 5.99 -11.81
C GLU A 39 2.59 4.82 -10.84
N ASP A 40 3.53 4.54 -9.94
CA ASP A 40 3.19 3.91 -8.65
C ASP A 40 3.28 4.98 -7.57
N THR A 41 2.21 5.77 -7.52
CA THR A 41 1.82 6.55 -6.36
C THR A 41 1.67 5.63 -5.17
N ARG A 42 2.57 5.78 -4.19
CA ARG A 42 2.25 5.75 -2.75
C ARG A 42 3.45 6.22 -1.94
N ASP A 43 3.46 7.53 -1.68
CA ASP A 43 3.53 8.08 -0.33
C ASP A 43 4.11 7.13 0.73
N GLU A 44 5.44 7.06 0.77
CA GLU A 44 6.16 6.77 2.02
C GLU A 44 6.20 8.07 2.84
N GLU A 45 5.02 8.61 3.16
CA GLU A 45 4.89 9.72 4.09
C GLU A 45 5.02 9.20 5.52
N GLU A 46 5.96 9.82 6.24
CA GLU A 46 6.04 9.93 7.70
C GLU A 46 6.51 8.66 8.41
N GLU A 47 7.83 8.48 8.39
CA GLU A 47 8.61 7.88 9.47
C GLU A 47 8.25 8.58 10.79
N ASP A 48 7.26 8.03 11.51
CA ASP A 48 6.98 8.37 12.90
C ASP A 48 8.19 7.96 13.74
N THR A 49 9.13 8.90 13.81
CA THR A 49 10.34 8.88 14.62
C THR A 49 9.99 9.00 16.10
N ARG A 50 9.38 7.96 16.68
CA ARG A 50 9.33 7.77 18.14
C ARG A 50 9.30 6.28 18.49
N ASP A 51 10.40 5.83 19.08
CA ASP A 51 10.51 4.71 20.02
C ASP A 51 10.44 3.24 19.48
N GLU A 52 11.12 2.90 18.38
CA GLU A 52 11.01 1.55 17.76
C GLU A 52 12.32 0.78 17.52
N GLU A 53 13.47 1.18 18.11
CA GLU A 53 14.78 0.59 17.74
C GLU A 53 14.86 -0.94 17.93
N GLU A 54 14.06 -1.53 18.83
CA GLU A 54 14.04 -2.97 19.11
C GLU A 54 12.70 -3.69 18.82
N GLU A 55 11.64 -2.99 18.36
CA GLU A 55 10.32 -3.61 18.20
C GLU A 55 10.08 -4.19 16.78
N LEU A 56 9.18 -5.17 16.69
CA LEU A 56 8.63 -5.69 15.44
C LEU A 56 7.69 -4.65 14.80
N THR A 57 8.25 -3.68 14.08
CA THR A 57 7.50 -2.64 13.37
C THR A 57 6.71 -3.22 12.19
N LEU A 58 5.71 -2.47 11.70
CA LEU A 58 4.90 -2.91 10.56
C LEU A 58 5.77 -3.11 9.30
N GLY A 59 6.75 -2.23 9.07
CA GLY A 59 7.71 -2.35 7.96
C GLY A 59 8.64 -3.56 8.09
N ARG A 60 9.13 -3.85 9.30
CA ARG A 60 9.94 -5.06 9.57
C ARG A 60 9.13 -6.33 9.32
N LEU A 61 7.87 -6.38 9.75
CA LEU A 61 6.95 -7.48 9.48
C LEU A 61 6.66 -7.68 7.99
N ALA A 62 6.40 -6.60 7.25
CA ALA A 62 6.24 -6.67 5.78
C ALA A 62 7.49 -7.24 5.11
N THR A 63 8.66 -6.79 5.56
CA THR A 63 9.96 -7.27 5.05
C THR A 63 10.14 -8.77 5.30
N MET A 64 9.81 -9.27 6.51
CA MET A 64 9.85 -10.70 6.82
C MET A 64 8.90 -11.52 5.93
N VAL A 65 7.68 -11.05 5.70
CA VAL A 65 6.71 -11.73 4.81
C VAL A 65 7.24 -11.78 3.38
N ARG A 66 7.82 -10.69 2.88
CA ARG A 66 8.44 -10.63 1.55
C ARG A 66 9.60 -11.64 1.44
N MET A 67 10.52 -11.63 2.40
CA MET A 67 11.66 -12.57 2.40
C MET A 67 11.21 -14.04 2.43
N ALA A 68 10.20 -14.37 3.24
CA ALA A 68 9.64 -15.72 3.25
C ALA A 68 9.02 -16.11 1.91
N THR A 69 8.37 -15.17 1.22
CA THR A 69 7.79 -15.41 -0.10
C THR A 69 8.87 -15.64 -1.15
N GLU A 70 9.93 -14.83 -1.16
CA GLU A 70 11.07 -15.02 -2.05
C GLU A 70 11.79 -16.35 -1.79
N LEU A 71 12.02 -16.70 -0.52
CA LEU A 71 12.66 -17.97 -0.16
C LEU A 71 11.86 -19.18 -0.64
N LYS A 72 10.53 -19.13 -0.53
CA LYS A 72 9.64 -20.16 -1.09
C LYS A 72 9.76 -20.26 -2.60
N ARG A 73 9.72 -19.12 -3.30
CA ARG A 73 9.86 -19.06 -4.76
C ARG A 73 11.18 -19.66 -5.23
N VAL A 74 12.29 -19.27 -4.59
CA VAL A 74 13.62 -19.81 -4.91
C VAL A 74 13.68 -21.33 -4.67
N ALA A 75 13.08 -21.82 -3.58
CA ALA A 75 13.00 -23.25 -3.33
C ALA A 75 12.19 -24.00 -4.40
N GLU A 76 11.08 -23.42 -4.87
CA GLU A 76 10.27 -24.01 -5.94
C GLU A 76 10.98 -24.01 -7.30
N GLU A 77 11.79 -22.99 -7.59
CA GLU A 77 12.55 -22.87 -8.84
C GLU A 77 13.79 -23.76 -8.87
N TRP A 78 14.50 -23.88 -7.75
CA TRP A 78 15.79 -24.57 -7.70
C TRP A 78 15.69 -26.04 -7.28
N ASP A 79 14.59 -26.45 -6.63
CA ASP A 79 14.42 -27.84 -6.22
C ASP A 79 13.83 -28.67 -7.37
N PRO A 80 14.56 -29.68 -7.89
CA PRO A 80 14.03 -30.58 -8.92
C PRO A 80 12.87 -31.45 -8.42
N LEU A 81 12.68 -31.58 -7.10
CA LEU A 81 11.61 -32.35 -6.48
C LEU A 81 10.51 -31.44 -5.91
N MET A 82 9.44 -31.24 -6.69
CA MET A 82 8.26 -30.44 -6.31
C MET A 82 7.68 -30.80 -4.93
N SER A 83 7.65 -32.09 -4.57
CA SER A 83 7.09 -32.50 -3.27
C SER A 83 7.91 -31.99 -2.09
N ARG A 84 9.23 -31.87 -2.26
CA ARG A 84 10.14 -31.39 -1.22
C ARG A 84 10.08 -29.86 -1.09
N SER A 85 10.06 -29.13 -2.21
CA SER A 85 9.86 -27.67 -2.18
C SER A 85 8.50 -27.30 -1.58
N LEU A 86 7.44 -28.05 -1.91
CA LEU A 86 6.11 -27.81 -1.33
C LEU A 86 6.08 -28.08 0.18
N GLN A 87 6.73 -29.15 0.66
CA GLN A 87 6.86 -29.42 2.10
C GLN A 87 7.59 -28.28 2.82
N PHE A 88 8.68 -27.78 2.23
CA PHE A 88 9.39 -26.62 2.75
C PHE A 88 8.51 -25.36 2.79
N SER A 89 7.80 -25.05 1.70
CA SER A 89 6.87 -23.93 1.63
C SER A 89 5.79 -23.98 2.71
N ASN A 90 5.24 -25.16 2.99
CA ASN A 90 4.24 -25.36 4.05
C ASN A 90 4.82 -25.09 5.45
N VAL A 91 6.06 -25.52 5.71
CA VAL A 91 6.74 -25.24 6.99
C VAL A 91 6.96 -23.74 7.17
N ILE A 92 7.39 -23.04 6.11
CA ILE A 92 7.54 -21.58 6.13
C ILE A 92 6.20 -20.89 6.39
N ASP A 93 5.13 -21.30 5.71
CA ASP A 93 3.80 -20.69 5.94
C ASP A 93 3.28 -20.95 7.36
N GLY A 94 3.51 -22.15 7.90
CA GLY A 94 3.21 -22.48 9.28
C GLY A 94 3.96 -21.58 10.27
N GLY A 95 5.29 -21.45 10.12
CA GLY A 95 6.11 -20.59 10.97
C GLY A 95 5.80 -19.09 10.81
N MET A 96 5.41 -18.65 9.62
CA MET A 96 5.14 -17.24 9.31
C MET A 96 3.72 -16.79 9.72
N SER A 97 2.81 -17.72 10.00
CA SER A 97 1.41 -17.43 10.39
C SER A 97 1.31 -16.44 11.55
N VAL A 98 2.10 -16.65 12.61
CA VAL A 98 2.15 -15.80 13.81
C VAL A 98 2.48 -14.35 13.45
N TYR A 99 3.43 -14.14 12.54
CA TYR A 99 3.85 -12.81 12.11
C TYR A 99 2.84 -12.18 11.15
N LYS A 100 2.19 -12.97 10.28
CA LYS A 100 1.11 -12.49 9.41
C LYS A 100 -0.09 -12.00 10.25
N ASP A 101 -0.44 -12.71 11.31
CA ASP A 101 -1.51 -12.31 12.23
C ASP A 101 -1.14 -11.03 13.00
N LEU A 102 0.10 -10.93 13.48
CA LEU A 102 0.61 -9.72 14.13
C LEU A 102 0.61 -8.52 13.19
N PHE A 103 1.03 -8.72 11.93
CA PHE A 103 0.98 -7.69 10.90
C PHE A 103 -0.44 -7.20 10.65
N ALA A 104 -1.41 -8.11 10.53
CA ALA A 104 -2.82 -7.76 10.35
C ALA A 104 -3.38 -6.98 11.56
N LYS A 105 -2.96 -7.34 12.78
CA LYS A 105 -3.35 -6.62 14.00
C LYS A 105 -2.80 -5.19 14.01
N LYS A 106 -1.48 -5.01 13.84
CA LYS A 106 -0.85 -3.68 13.81
C LYS A 106 -1.38 -2.81 12.66
N LYS A 107 -1.67 -3.41 11.50
CA LYS A 107 -2.31 -2.70 10.37
C LYS A 107 -3.69 -2.18 10.74
N LYS A 108 -4.52 -2.98 11.42
CA LYS A 108 -5.84 -2.55 11.90
C LYS A 108 -5.74 -1.43 12.92
N GLU A 109 -4.77 -1.49 13.84
CA GLU A 109 -4.53 -0.43 14.83
C GLU A 109 -4.20 0.90 14.16
N ARG A 110 -3.31 0.91 13.15
CA ARG A 110 -3.01 2.13 12.36
C ARG A 110 -4.21 2.62 11.55
N GLN A 111 -5.02 1.72 10.98
CA GLN A 111 -6.20 2.09 10.18
C GLN A 111 -7.39 2.56 11.02
N GLN A 112 -7.44 2.22 12.31
CA GLN A 112 -8.49 2.68 13.23
C GLN A 112 -8.26 4.08 13.77
N LEU A 113 -7.19 4.78 13.38
CA LEU A 113 -7.01 6.18 13.75
C LEU A 113 -8.20 6.99 13.20
N PRO A 114 -8.91 7.74 14.06
CA PRO A 114 -10.16 8.38 13.68
C PRO A 114 -9.90 9.51 12.67
N ILE A 115 -10.14 9.19 11.39
CA ILE A 115 -10.39 10.19 10.32
C ILE A 115 -11.53 11.16 10.73
N THR A 116 -12.32 10.81 11.74
CA THR A 116 -13.49 11.56 12.21
C THR A 116 -13.18 12.91 12.87
N MET A 117 -11.93 13.27 13.17
CA MET A 117 -11.64 14.63 13.65
C MET A 117 -11.81 15.70 12.55
N PHE A 118 -11.68 15.34 11.27
CA PHE A 118 -11.86 16.27 10.14
C PHE A 118 -13.33 16.51 9.76
N PHE A 119 -14.27 15.70 10.28
CA PHE A 119 -15.71 15.98 10.17
C PHE A 119 -16.18 16.84 11.36
N SER A 120 -15.54 18.00 11.54
CA SER A 120 -16.15 19.05 12.36
C SER A 120 -17.38 19.56 11.61
N ARG A 121 -18.56 19.08 12.04
CA ARG A 121 -19.87 19.51 11.59
C ARG A 121 -19.93 21.05 11.60
N THR A 122 -19.94 21.66 10.43
CA THR A 122 -20.23 23.09 10.25
C THR A 122 -21.69 23.33 10.64
N ASN A 123 -21.97 23.37 11.94
CA ASN A 123 -23.19 23.98 12.46
C ASN A 123 -23.00 25.50 12.36
N THR A 124 -23.07 26.03 11.14
CA THR A 124 -23.33 27.45 10.91
C THR A 124 -24.75 27.71 11.41
N PRO A 125 -24.96 28.46 12.51
CA PRO A 125 -26.29 28.95 12.83
C PRO A 125 -26.61 29.99 11.77
N ALA A 126 -27.71 29.79 11.03
CA ALA A 126 -28.21 30.81 10.12
C ALA A 126 -28.38 32.13 10.90
N PRO A 127 -27.85 33.27 10.41
CA PRO A 127 -28.09 34.55 11.04
C PRO A 127 -29.57 34.88 10.83
N ARG A 128 -30.35 34.81 11.91
CA ARG A 128 -31.67 35.45 11.92
C ARG A 128 -31.43 36.95 11.95
N ALA A 129 -31.79 37.60 10.85
CA ALA A 129 -31.83 39.05 10.76
C ALA A 129 -32.79 39.59 11.82
N SER A 130 -32.28 40.50 12.63
CA SER A 130 -33.06 41.41 13.46
C SER A 130 -33.55 42.56 12.58
N GLU A 131 -34.82 42.93 12.72
CA GLU A 131 -35.41 44.25 12.42
C GLU A 131 -36.92 44.09 12.66
N GLU A 132 -37.69 44.99 13.23
CA GLU A 132 -37.47 46.15 14.10
C GLU A 132 -38.88 46.52 14.58
N GLU A 133 -38.90 47.33 15.62
CA GLU A 133 -40.03 47.87 16.36
C GLU A 133 -41.13 48.54 15.49
N SER A 134 -42.41 48.28 15.80
CA SER A 134 -43.51 49.17 15.42
C SER A 134 -44.63 49.14 16.44
N THR A 135 -45.29 50.27 16.55
CA THR A 135 -45.82 50.92 17.73
C THR A 135 -47.33 50.73 17.91
N ALA A 136 -47.76 50.92 19.16
CA ALA A 136 -49.04 51.52 19.61
C ALA A 136 -50.39 50.94 19.13
N GLU A 137 -51.18 50.41 20.08
CA GLU A 137 -52.54 50.87 20.46
C GLU A 137 -53.15 49.90 21.49
N ARG A 138 -53.33 50.31 22.75
CA ARG A 138 -54.61 50.78 23.31
C ARG A 138 -55.77 49.81 23.11
N SER A 139 -56.17 49.11 24.19
CA SER A 139 -57.50 49.27 24.80
C SER A 139 -57.70 48.39 26.04
N GLN A 140 -58.41 48.98 27.00
CA GLN A 140 -58.79 48.49 28.33
C GLN A 140 -59.85 47.38 28.23
N GLY A 141 -60.04 46.60 29.32
CA GLY A 141 -61.35 46.02 29.60
C GLY A 141 -61.39 44.68 30.35
N ALA A 142 -61.52 44.78 31.68
CA ALA A 142 -62.44 44.05 32.57
C ALA A 142 -62.73 42.53 32.40
N ALA A 143 -62.37 41.79 33.47
CA ALA A 143 -63.25 41.00 34.38
C ALA A 143 -64.16 39.84 33.89
N ALA A 144 -64.34 38.91 34.85
CA ALA A 144 -65.29 37.78 34.98
C ALA A 144 -64.82 36.44 34.38
N GLN A 145 -64.42 35.46 35.19
CA GLN A 145 -65.22 34.51 36.01
C GLN A 145 -66.08 33.54 35.19
N SER A 146 -65.79 32.24 35.31
CA SER A 146 -66.66 31.04 35.34
C SER A 146 -65.69 29.85 35.34
N GLU A 147 -65.45 29.09 36.42
CA GLU A 147 -66.35 28.14 37.09
C GLU A 147 -67.30 27.42 36.12
N GLU A 148 -66.95 26.20 35.71
CA GLU A 148 -67.84 25.04 35.84
C GLU A 148 -67.00 23.74 35.82
N GLN A 149 -67.62 22.69 36.38
CA GLN A 149 -67.10 21.50 37.06
C GLN A 149 -66.32 20.48 36.22
#